data_AF-A0A392UAI5-F1
#
_entry.id   AF-A0A392UAI5-F1
#
_cell.length_a   1.000
_cell.length_b   1.000
_cell.length_c   1.000
_cell.angle_alpha   90.00
_cell.angle_beta   90.00
_cell.angle_gamma   90.00
#
_symmetry.space_group_name_H-M   'P 1'
#
loop_
_entity.id
_entity.type
_entity.pdbx_description
1 polymer ?
#
loop_
_entity_poly.entity_id
_entity_poly.type
_entity_poly.pdbx_seq_one_letter_code
_entity_poly.pdbx_strand_id
1 'polypeptide(L)' 'MTQSLAHRQCLKQQLYFYRMVENKPVVEQLEEFNKIIDDLANIDLNLEDQDKTFHLLCALP' A
#
# COMPACT_ATOMS: atom_id res chain seq x y z
N MET A 1 23.67 7.09 5.78
CA MET A 1 22.43 7.21 6.60
C MET A 1 21.36 7.82 5.71
N THR A 2 21.01 7.09 4.66
CA THR A 2 20.21 7.56 3.52
C THR A 2 19.26 6.43 3.10
N GLN A 3 18.56 5.82 4.06
CA GLN A 3 17.31 5.09 3.78
C GLN A 3 16.13 6.07 3.54
N SER A 4 16.50 7.34 3.31
CA SER A 4 15.96 8.38 2.43
C SER A 4 14.66 8.10 1.72
N LEU A 5 13.80 9.11 1.73
CA LEU A 5 12.94 9.59 0.66
C LEU A 5 12.59 8.61 -0.48
N ALA A 6 13.58 8.02 -1.17
CA ALA A 6 13.41 6.95 -2.13
C ALA A 6 12.61 5.73 -1.62
N HIS A 7 12.85 5.22 -0.41
CA HIS A 7 12.07 4.08 0.14
C HIS A 7 10.60 4.48 0.36
N ARG A 8 10.39 5.66 0.95
CA ARG A 8 9.08 6.30 1.11
C ARG A 8 8.37 6.51 -0.23
N GLN A 9 9.08 6.99 -1.24
CA GLN A 9 8.55 7.23 -2.58
C GLN A 9 8.17 5.91 -3.25
N CYS A 10 9.02 4.88 -3.10
CA CYS A 10 8.79 3.55 -3.65
C CYS A 10 7.53 2.90 -3.09
N LEU A 11 7.34 2.92 -1.76
CA LEU A 11 6.13 2.39 -1.13
C LEU A 11 4.87 3.15 -1.53
N LYS A 12 4.94 4.49 -1.63
CA LYS A 12 3.82 5.31 -2.13
C LYS A 12 3.46 4.95 -3.57
N GLN A 13 4.45 4.80 -4.44
CA GLN A 13 4.22 4.38 -5.82
C GLN A 13 3.65 2.96 -5.87
N GLN A 14 4.18 2.04 -5.07
CA GLN A 14 3.68 0.67 -5.00
C GLN A 14 2.23 0.63 -4.54
N LEU A 15 1.84 1.44 -3.56
CA LEU A 15 0.45 1.57 -3.10
C LEU A 15 -0.46 2.13 -4.20
N TYR A 16 0.00 3.16 -4.94
CA TYR A 16 -0.78 3.82 -5.98
C TYR A 16 -0.94 2.98 -7.26
N PHE A 17 0.05 2.15 -7.56
CA PHE A 17 0.01 1.18 -8.67
C PHE A 17 -0.56 -0.17 -8.26
N TYR A 18 -0.86 -0.38 -6.98
CA TYR A 18 -1.46 -1.60 -6.49
C TYR A 18 -2.85 -1.74 -7.09
N ARG A 19 -3.05 -2.77 -7.91
CA ARG A 19 -4.35 -3.12 -8.48
C ARG A 19 -4.62 -4.59 -8.24
N MET A 20 -5.80 -4.87 -7.72
CA MET A 20 -6.31 -6.20 -7.53
C MET A 20 -6.70 -6.80 -8.88
N VAL A 21 -6.31 -8.05 -9.08
CA VAL A 21 -6.62 -8.86 -10.26
C VAL A 21 -7.74 -9.83 -9.88
N GLU A 22 -8.82 -9.89 -10.64
CA GLU A 22 -9.98 -10.79 -10.41
C GLU A 22 -9.59 -12.28 -10.38
N ASN A 23 -8.44 -12.64 -10.94
CA ASN A 23 -7.96 -14.01 -11.01
C ASN A 23 -7.28 -14.51 -9.72
N LYS A 24 -7.00 -13.62 -8.76
CA LYS A 24 -6.41 -13.96 -7.46
C LYS A 24 -7.46 -13.87 -6.35
N PRO A 25 -7.28 -14.59 -5.25
CA PRO A 25 -8.15 -14.46 -4.10
C PRO A 25 -7.95 -13.10 -3.44
N VAL A 26 -9.05 -12.37 -3.26
CA VAL A 26 -9.09 -11.04 -2.64
C VAL A 26 -8.39 -11.04 -1.28
N VAL A 27 -8.46 -12.15 -0.52
CA VAL A 27 -7.82 -12.29 0.80
C VAL A 27 -6.30 -12.16 0.72
N GLU A 28 -5.63 -12.91 -0.17
CA GLU A 28 -4.16 -12.81 -0.33
C GLU A 28 -3.74 -11.42 -0.80
N GLN A 29 -4.56 -10.80 -1.65
CA GLN A 29 -4.32 -9.45 -2.15
C GLN A 29 -4.52 -8.39 -1.05
N LEU A 30 -5.52 -8.58 -0.19
CA LEU A 30 -5.74 -7.73 0.98
C LEU A 30 -4.59 -7.84 1.97
N GLU A 31 -4.03 -9.04 2.16
CA GLU A 31 -2.83 -9.26 2.98
C GLU A 31 -1.60 -8.54 2.40
N GLU A 32 -1.38 -8.62 1.08
CA GLU A 32 -0.30 -7.86 0.42
C GLU A 32 -0.50 -6.34 0.59
N PHE A 33 -1.73 -5.84 0.42
CA PHE A 33 -2.05 -4.43 0.64
C PHE A 33 -1.76 -4.01 2.09
N ASN A 34 -2.24 -4.78 3.07
CA ASN A 34 -2.00 -4.51 4.49
C ASN A 34 -0.51 -4.52 4.83
N LYS A 35 0.28 -5.40 4.20
CA LYS A 35 1.73 -5.44 4.37
C LYS A 35 2.42 -4.18 3.83
N ILE A 36 1.95 -3.62 2.71
CA ILE A 36 2.45 -2.34 2.18
C ILE A 36 2.13 -1.19 3.14
N ILE A 37 0.93 -1.18 3.71
CA ILE A 37 0.52 -0.18 4.72
C ILE A 37 1.35 -0.31 6.01
N ASP A 38 1.64 -1.54 6.44
CA ASP A 38 2.47 -1.81 7.62
C ASP A 38 3.94 -1.37 7.40
N ASP A 39 4.51 -1.65 6.22
CA ASP A 39 5.86 -1.19 5.85
C ASP A 39 5.92 0.35 5.81
N LEU A 40 4.86 1.01 5.33
CA LEU A 40 4.69 2.46 5.37
C LEU A 40 4.62 2.98 6.82
N ALA A 41 3.84 2.34 7.70
CA ALA A 41 3.74 2.71 9.10
C ALA A 41 5.09 2.53 9.84
N ASN A 42 5.83 1.47 9.52
CA ASN A 42 7.15 1.19 10.10
C ASN A 42 8.21 2.26 9.75
N ILE A 43 8.06 2.96 8.62
CA ILE A 43 8.92 4.10 8.24
C ILE A 43 8.36 5.48 8.66
N ASP A 44 7.47 5.51 9.66
CA ASP A 44 6.81 6.71 10.20
C ASP A 44 5.81 7.38 9.22
N LEU A 45 5.28 6.61 8.26
CA LEU A 45 4.23 7.07 7.34
C LEU A 45 2.89 6.50 7.72
N ASN A 46 2.30 7.13 8.72
CA ASN A 46 0.95 6.83 9.11
C ASN A 46 -0.01 7.42 8.07
N LEU A 47 -0.55 6.56 7.21
CA LEU A 47 -1.71 6.89 6.38
C LEU A 47 -2.94 6.98 7.29
N GLU A 48 -3.78 7.99 7.07
CA GLU A 48 -5.09 8.06 7.72
C GLU A 48 -5.97 6.91 7.22
N ASP A 49 -6.87 6.39 8.06
CA ASP A 49 -7.79 5.31 7.66
C ASP A 49 -8.64 5.69 6.44
N GLN A 50 -8.95 6.98 6.26
CA GLN A 50 -9.57 7.49 5.04
C GLN A 50 -8.69 7.27 3.80
N ASP A 51 -7.39 7.54 3.87
CA ASP A 51 -6.45 7.43 2.75
C ASP A 51 -6.18 5.96 2.40
N LYS A 52 -6.10 5.10 3.43
CA LYS A 52 -6.05 3.63 3.27
C LYS A 52 -7.28 3.12 2.54
N THR A 53 -8.47 3.54 2.97
CA THR A 53 -9.75 3.13 2.36
C THR A 53 -9.86 3.63 0.92
N PHE A 54 -9.42 4.87 0.66
CA PHE A 54 -9.38 5.43 -0.69
C PHE A 54 -8.45 4.65 -1.62
N HIS A 55 -7.24 4.32 -1.16
CA HIS A 55 -6.31 3.50 -1.94
C HIS A 55 -6.85 2.09 -2.19
N LEU A 56 -7.49 1.48 -1.20
CA LEU A 56 -8.12 0.17 -1.37
C LEU A 56 -9.22 0.23 -2.44
N LEU A 57 -10.07 1.27 -2.42
CA LEU A 57 -11.11 1.48 -3.43
C LEU A 57 -10.54 1.68 -4.83
N CYS A 58 -9.42 2.40 -4.98
CA CYS A 58 -8.72 2.56 -6.26
C CYS A 58 -8.04 1.27 -6.74
N ALA A 59 -7.72 0.35 -5.83
CA ALA A 59 -7.09 -0.92 -6.14
C ALA A 59 -8.09 -1.99 -6.57
N LEU A 60 -9.39 -1.85 -6.32
CA LEU A 60 -10.38 -2.83 -6.76
C LEU A 60 -10.40 -2.95 -8.30
N PRO A 61 -10.65 -4.15 -8.85
CA PRO A 61 -10.76 -4.37 -10.29
C PRO A 61 -11.95 -3.63 -10.92
#